data_AF-A0A914HCJ9-F1
#
_entry.id   AF-A0A914HCJ9-F1
#
_cell.length_a   1.000
_cell.length_b   1.000
_cell.length_c   1.000
_cell.angle_alpha   90.00
_cell.angle_beta   90.00
_cell.angle_gamma   90.00
#
_symmetry.space_group_name_H-M   'P 1'
#
loop_
_entity.id
_entity.type
_entity.pdbx_description
1 polymer ?
#
loop_
_entity_poly.entity_id
_entity_poly.type
_entity_poly.pdbx_seq_one_letter_code
_entity_poly.pdbx_strand_id
1 'polypeptide(L)'
;MHQLKDNLIAKMEKYQNKQQHSIDELTEMQLRNEQLNALQKKIVKMEEYQKEQEQNIVGLQKTVVTLREIVFSIGLTLQNRLGFRCIVTLSIPRKDDGIFYYEVTIIEESHHVFIGLATKQMPLGAWVRGFNGTYAYGSIGRFWGHAV
;
A
#
# COMPACT_ATOMS: atom_id res chain seq x y z
N MET A 1 18.12 81.66 19.68
CA MET A 1 18.57 80.61 20.64
C MET A 1 17.59 79.45 20.78
N HIS A 2 16.26 79.64 20.72
CA HIS A 2 15.28 78.54 20.75
C HIS A 2 15.35 77.60 19.53
N GLN A 3 15.32 78.14 18.30
CA GLN A 3 15.34 77.33 17.06
C GLN A 3 16.50 76.34 16.95
N LEU A 4 17.67 76.67 17.52
CA LEU A 4 18.83 75.77 17.50
C LEU A 4 18.65 74.57 18.42
N LYS A 5 18.01 74.77 19.58
CA LYS A 5 17.71 73.69 20.54
C LYS A 5 16.65 72.74 19.98
N ASP A 6 15.61 73.28 19.35
CA ASP A 6 14.54 72.49 18.75
C ASP A 6 15.05 71.62 17.59
N ASN A 7 15.96 72.15 16.76
CA ASN A 7 16.60 71.37 15.68
C ASN A 7 17.45 70.22 16.24
N LEU A 8 18.17 70.47 17.35
CA LEU A 8 18.99 69.46 18.01
C LEU A 8 18.12 68.33 18.59
N ILE A 9 17.00 68.67 19.23
CA ILE A 9 16.02 67.73 19.78
C ILE A 9 15.44 66.86 18.66
N ALA A 10 14.99 67.47 17.57
CA ALA A 10 14.43 66.73 16.43
C ALA A 10 15.44 65.75 15.79
N LYS A 11 16.73 66.11 15.73
CA LYS A 11 17.79 65.19 15.27
C LYS A 11 18.03 64.04 16.25
N MET A 12 17.98 64.31 17.55
CA MET A 12 18.13 63.28 18.58
C MET A 12 16.97 62.29 18.57
N GLU A 13 15.73 62.78 18.48
CA GLU A 13 14.53 61.93 18.35
C GLU A 13 14.59 61.06 17.08
N LYS A 14 14.98 61.65 15.95
CA LYS A 14 15.14 60.90 14.70
C LYS A 14 16.18 59.78 14.81
N TYR A 15 17.29 60.03 15.50
CA TYR A 15 18.32 59.03 15.73
C TYR A 15 17.83 57.92 16.67
N GLN A 16 17.15 58.28 17.74
CA GLN A 16 16.61 57.33 18.72
C GLN A 16 15.52 56.44 18.11
N ASN A 17 14.62 57.01 17.31
CA ASN A 17 13.60 56.25 16.57
C ASN A 17 14.23 55.28 15.57
N LYS A 18 15.33 55.69 14.91
CA LYS A 18 16.06 54.82 13.99
C LYS A 18 16.73 53.65 14.73
N GLN A 19 17.27 53.88 15.92
CA GLN A 19 17.83 52.80 16.74
C GLN A 19 16.74 51.84 17.22
N GLN A 20 15.60 52.35 17.69
CA GLN A 20 14.49 51.52 18.16
C GLN A 20 13.97 50.59 17.05
N HIS A 21 13.73 51.14 15.85
CA HIS A 21 13.29 50.35 14.70
C HIS A 21 14.28 49.21 14.36
N SER A 22 15.59 49.48 14.44
CA SER A 22 16.61 48.48 14.15
C SER A 22 16.65 47.36 15.20
N ILE A 23 16.30 47.66 16.46
CA ILE A 23 16.19 46.66 17.54
C ILE A 23 14.94 45.81 17.33
N ASP A 24 13.80 46.44 16.99
CA ASP A 24 12.54 45.73 16.77
C ASP A 24 12.67 44.75 15.59
N GLU A 25 13.28 45.17 14.47
CA GLU A 25 13.58 44.30 13.33
C GLU A 25 14.46 43.10 13.71
N LEU A 26 15.51 43.33 14.52
CA LEU A 26 16.40 42.25 14.96
C LEU A 26 15.67 41.24 15.86
N THR A 27 14.77 41.73 16.71
CA THR A 27 13.97 40.92 17.63
C THR A 27 12.98 40.05 16.87
N GLU A 28 12.31 40.61 15.86
CA GLU A 28 11.41 39.85 14.98
C GLU A 28 12.16 38.76 14.19
N MET A 29 13.36 39.06 13.69
CA MET A 29 14.21 38.08 13.01
C MET A 29 14.62 36.93 13.94
N GLN A 30 14.99 37.24 15.19
CA GLN A 30 15.32 36.22 16.19
C GLN A 30 14.14 35.30 16.47
N LEU A 31 12.95 35.87 16.68
CA LEU A 31 11.72 35.10 16.89
C LEU A 31 11.40 34.20 15.70
N ARG A 32 11.56 34.72 14.47
CA ARG A 32 11.34 33.95 13.24
C ARG A 32 12.34 32.80 13.09
N ASN A 33 13.61 33.00 13.48
CA ASN A 33 14.62 31.95 13.48
C ASN A 33 14.32 30.85 14.51
N GLU A 34 13.84 31.19 15.70
CA GLU A 34 13.43 30.20 16.70
C GLU A 34 12.26 29.35 16.19
N GLN A 35 11.28 29.98 15.53
CA GLN A 35 10.16 29.28 14.90
C GLN A 35 10.62 28.35 13.78
N LEU A 36 11.55 28.80 12.92
CA LEU A 36 12.14 27.98 11.87
C LEU A 36 12.87 26.77 12.44
N ASN A 37 13.65 26.95 13.50
CA ASN A 37 14.33 25.85 14.18
C ASN A 37 13.34 24.83 14.78
N ALA A 38 12.25 25.30 15.37
CA ALA A 38 11.18 24.43 15.88
C ALA A 38 10.48 23.66 14.75
N LEU A 39 10.24 24.29 13.61
CA LEU A 39 9.65 23.66 12.44
C LEU A 39 10.59 22.61 11.83
N GLN A 40 11.88 22.90 11.72
CA GLN A 40 12.89 21.99 11.20
C GLN A 40 12.96 20.70 12.03
N LYS A 41 12.93 20.80 13.37
CA LYS A 41 12.89 19.63 14.26
C LYS A 41 11.66 18.74 14.00
N LYS A 42 10.50 19.34 13.68
CA LYS A 42 9.29 18.57 13.34
C LYS A 42 9.44 17.87 11.98
N ILE A 43 10.04 18.53 10.99
CA ILE A 43 10.29 17.96 9.67
C ILE A 43 11.19 16.73 9.78
N VAL A 44 12.32 16.83 10.50
CA VAL A 44 13.24 15.69 10.71
C VAL A 44 12.53 14.50 11.33
N LYS A 45 11.70 14.73 12.36
CA LYS A 45 10.93 13.66 13.00
C LYS A 45 9.90 13.01 12.05
N MET A 46 9.29 13.81 11.16
CA MET A 46 8.37 13.28 10.15
C MET A 46 9.09 12.45 9.09
N GLU A 47 10.30 12.85 8.66
CA GLU A 47 11.12 12.08 7.72
C GLU A 47 11.59 10.74 8.30
N GLU A 48 11.96 10.70 9.58
CA GLU A 48 12.30 9.45 10.28
C GLU A 48 11.11 8.49 10.31
N TYR A 49 9.93 8.98 10.67
CA TYR A 49 8.71 8.18 10.69
C TYR A 49 8.34 7.64 9.30
N GLN A 50 8.49 8.45 8.25
CA GLN A 50 8.26 8.01 6.87
C GLN A 50 9.20 6.88 6.47
N LYS A 51 10.50 6.99 6.76
CA LYS A 51 11.50 5.94 6.46
C LYS A 51 11.19 4.63 7.18
N GLU A 52 10.76 4.69 8.44
CA GLU A 52 10.36 3.50 9.20
C GLU A 52 9.16 2.80 8.55
N GLN A 53 8.15 3.57 8.10
CA GLN A 53 7.00 3.02 7.39
C GLN A 53 7.38 2.39 6.05
N GLU A 54 8.26 3.04 5.27
CA GLU A 54 8.76 2.47 4.00
C GLU A 54 9.49 1.15 4.22
N GLN A 55 10.36 1.06 5.24
CA GLN A 55 11.06 -0.18 5.57
C GLN A 55 10.09 -1.31 5.97
N ASN A 56 9.06 -0.99 6.77
CA ASN A 56 8.04 -1.95 7.16
C ASN A 56 7.26 -2.50 5.96
N ILE A 57 6.89 -1.63 5.01
CA ILE A 57 6.22 -2.03 3.77
C ILE A 57 7.10 -2.99 2.96
N VAL A 58 8.39 -2.66 2.78
CA VAL A 58 9.34 -3.52 2.06
C VAL A 58 9.49 -4.87 2.76
N GLY A 59 9.56 -4.89 4.09
CA GLY A 59 9.59 -6.12 4.89
C GLY A 59 8.36 -6.98 4.67
N LEU A 60 7.16 -6.40 4.75
CA LEU A 60 5.90 -7.11 4.52
C LEU A 60 5.79 -7.65 3.09
N GLN A 61 6.20 -6.88 2.08
CA GLN A 61 6.22 -7.34 0.69
C GLN A 61 7.11 -8.56 0.51
N LYS A 62 8.30 -8.58 1.12
CA LYS A 62 9.18 -9.77 1.12
C LYS A 62 8.49 -10.98 1.74
N THR A 63 7.83 -10.82 2.89
CA THR A 63 7.09 -11.91 3.54
C THR A 63 5.92 -12.42 2.69
N VAL A 64 5.21 -11.53 2.00
CA VAL A 64 4.12 -11.94 1.10
C VAL A 64 4.65 -12.75 -0.09
N VAL A 65 5.81 -12.38 -0.65
CA VAL A 65 6.45 -13.14 -1.73
C VAL A 65 6.86 -14.54 -1.25
N THR A 66 7.52 -14.66 -0.10
CA THR A 66 7.94 -15.97 0.43
C THR A 66 6.75 -16.87 0.75
N LEU A 67 5.67 -16.31 1.31
CA LEU A 67 4.44 -17.07 1.56
C LEU A 67 3.79 -17.55 0.27
N ARG A 68 3.74 -16.72 -0.79
CA ARG A 68 3.22 -17.13 -2.10
C ARG A 68 4.01 -18.29 -2.69
N GLU A 69 5.34 -18.24 -2.61
CA GLU A 69 6.22 -19.32 -3.10
C GLU A 69 5.97 -20.63 -2.33
N ILE A 70 5.90 -20.58 -1.00
CA ILE A 70 5.62 -21.76 -0.16
C ILE A 70 4.25 -22.36 -0.49
N VAL A 71 3.20 -21.52 -0.59
CA VAL A 71 1.84 -21.98 -0.93
C VAL A 71 1.83 -22.65 -2.30
N PHE A 72 2.54 -22.09 -3.28
CA PHE A 72 2.67 -22.67 -4.62
C PHE A 72 3.41 -24.01 -4.59
N SER A 73 4.53 -24.12 -3.88
CA SER A 73 5.30 -25.37 -3.72
C SER A 73 4.51 -26.47 -3.01
N ILE A 74 3.75 -26.14 -1.96
CA ILE A 74 2.87 -27.09 -1.27
C ILE A 74 1.75 -27.55 -2.22
N GLY A 75 1.16 -26.62 -2.97
CA GLY A 75 0.16 -26.94 -4.00
C GLY A 75 0.69 -27.96 -5.02
N LEU A 76 1.91 -27.75 -5.53
CA LEU A 76 2.54 -28.65 -6.50
C LEU A 76 2.93 -30.02 -5.91
N THR A 77 3.51 -30.05 -4.71
CA THR A 77 3.93 -31.30 -4.06
C THR A 77 2.76 -32.20 -3.67
N LEU A 78 1.62 -31.62 -3.26
CA LEU A 78 0.38 -32.35 -3.04
C LEU A 78 -0.21 -32.90 -4.35
N GLN A 79 -0.12 -32.14 -5.45
CA GLN A 79 -0.58 -32.57 -6.77
C GLN A 79 0.23 -33.77 -7.31
N ASN A 80 1.55 -33.77 -7.11
CA ASN A 80 2.45 -34.81 -7.64
C ASN A 80 2.39 -36.15 -6.88
N ARG A 81 1.90 -36.17 -5.62
CA ARG A 81 1.83 -37.41 -4.80
C ARG A 81 0.58 -38.26 -5.01
N LEU A 82 -0.50 -37.72 -5.55
CA LEU A 82 -1.82 -38.38 -5.51
C LEU A 82 -2.40 -38.76 -6.89
N GLY A 83 -1.65 -38.59 -7.98
CA GLY A 83 -2.02 -39.10 -9.31
C GLY A 83 -3.30 -38.51 -9.95
N PHE A 84 -4.03 -37.65 -9.24
CA PHE A 84 -5.21 -36.93 -9.74
C PHE A 84 -5.23 -35.49 -9.23
N ARG A 85 -5.62 -34.59 -10.14
CA ARG A 85 -5.25 -33.17 -10.24
C ARG A 85 -6.48 -32.29 -9.99
N CYS A 86 -6.49 -31.48 -8.91
CA CYS A 86 -7.29 -30.26 -8.75
C CYS A 86 -7.03 -29.63 -7.37
N ILE A 87 -6.32 -28.48 -7.25
CA ILE A 87 -6.63 -27.46 -6.21
C ILE A 87 -6.14 -26.06 -6.63
N VAL A 88 -7.06 -25.10 -6.75
CA VAL A 88 -6.85 -23.71 -6.31
C VAL A 88 -8.02 -23.38 -5.37
N THR A 89 -7.77 -23.38 -4.06
CA THR A 89 -8.75 -22.92 -3.04
C THR A 89 -8.48 -21.45 -2.75
N LEU A 90 -8.84 -20.56 -3.67
CA LEU A 90 -8.97 -19.15 -3.35
C LEU A 90 -10.45 -18.89 -3.03
N SER A 91 -10.73 -18.63 -1.76
CA SER A 91 -12.08 -18.20 -1.35
C SER A 91 -12.32 -16.82 -1.96
N ILE A 92 -13.23 -16.71 -2.92
CA ILE A 92 -13.63 -15.41 -3.49
C ILE A 92 -14.21 -14.57 -2.32
N PRO A 93 -13.63 -13.41 -1.98
CA PRO A 93 -14.07 -12.63 -0.84
C PRO A 93 -15.53 -12.20 -1.00
N ARG A 94 -16.41 -12.65 -0.10
CA ARG A 94 -17.83 -12.29 -0.05
C ARG A 94 -18.03 -10.94 0.67
N LYS A 95 -17.48 -9.86 0.15
CA LYS A 95 -17.93 -8.51 0.54
C LYS A 95 -18.67 -7.93 -0.65
N ASP A 96 -19.99 -7.91 -0.50
CA ASP A 96 -20.99 -7.15 -1.28
C ASP A 96 -20.89 -7.35 -2.81
N ASP A 97 -21.64 -8.33 -3.34
CA ASP A 97 -21.99 -8.54 -4.76
C ASP A 97 -21.07 -7.86 -5.80
N GLY A 98 -19.82 -8.34 -5.89
CA GLY A 98 -18.80 -7.83 -6.80
C GLY A 98 -18.58 -8.72 -8.02
N ILE A 99 -18.06 -8.14 -9.10
CA ILE A 99 -17.59 -8.90 -10.28
C ILE A 99 -16.17 -9.41 -9.97
N PHE A 100 -15.94 -10.71 -10.19
CA PHE A 100 -14.63 -11.34 -10.03
C PHE A 100 -14.07 -11.76 -11.40
N TYR A 101 -12.81 -11.41 -11.66
CA TYR A 101 -12.07 -11.81 -12.85
C TYR A 101 -10.80 -12.56 -12.45
N TYR A 102 -10.51 -13.64 -13.16
CA TYR A 102 -9.27 -14.41 -12.99
C TYR A 102 -8.81 -14.93 -14.34
N GLU A 103 -7.49 -15.02 -14.49
CA GLU A 103 -6.84 -15.59 -15.67
C GLU A 103 -6.16 -16.90 -15.29
N VAL A 104 -6.16 -17.85 -16.23
CA VAL A 104 -5.49 -19.14 -16.07
C VAL A 104 -4.62 -19.36 -17.29
N THR A 105 -3.31 -19.48 -17.05
CA THR A 105 -2.35 -19.85 -18.09
C THR A 105 -2.10 -21.35 -18.04
N ILE A 106 -2.34 -22.05 -19.15
CA ILE A 106 -2.04 -23.47 -19.31
C ILE A 106 -0.62 -23.57 -19.90
N ILE A 107 0.30 -24.13 -19.12
CA ILE A 107 1.73 -24.21 -19.50
C ILE A 107 2.03 -25.51 -20.28
N GLU A 108 1.32 -26.60 -19.97
CA GLU A 108 1.46 -27.90 -20.65
C GLU A 108 0.13 -28.67 -20.62
N GLU A 109 -0.30 -29.18 -21.77
CA GLU A 109 -1.52 -30.00 -21.90
C GLU A 109 -1.16 -31.45 -22.17
N SER A 110 -0.70 -32.18 -21.15
CA SER A 110 -0.51 -33.63 -21.24
C SER A 110 -1.79 -34.43 -20.98
N HIS A 111 -2.83 -33.81 -20.41
CA HIS A 111 -4.10 -34.43 -19.99
C HIS A 111 -5.26 -33.43 -20.08
N HIS A 112 -6.51 -33.92 -20.08
CA HIS A 112 -7.71 -33.09 -20.05
C HIS A 112 -7.71 -32.12 -18.87
N VAL A 113 -7.75 -30.81 -19.16
CA VAL A 113 -7.80 -29.74 -18.15
C VAL A 113 -9.24 -29.28 -17.97
N PHE A 114 -9.67 -29.07 -16.72
CA PHE A 114 -10.97 -28.47 -16.39
C PHE A 114 -10.74 -27.22 -15.55
N ILE A 115 -11.28 -26.08 -16.02
CA ILE A 115 -11.18 -24.78 -15.34
C ILE A 115 -12.59 -24.35 -14.95
N GLY A 116 -12.82 -24.05 -13.68
CA GLY A 116 -14.16 -23.77 -13.20
C GLY A 116 -14.24 -23.28 -11.77
N LEU A 117 -15.47 -22.98 -11.35
CA LEU A 117 -15.82 -22.50 -10.02
C LEU A 117 -16.65 -23.55 -9.28
N ALA A 118 -16.47 -23.62 -7.97
CA ALA A 118 -17.22 -24.48 -7.06
C ALA A 118 -17.84 -23.64 -5.94
N THR A 119 -19.09 -23.92 -5.60
CA THR A 119 -19.81 -23.23 -4.49
C THR A 119 -19.34 -23.66 -3.10
N LYS A 120 -18.67 -24.82 -3.00
CA LYS A 120 -18.12 -25.38 -1.76
C LYS A 120 -16.73 -25.93 -2.01
N GLN A 121 -15.92 -26.03 -0.95
CA GLN A 121 -14.63 -26.70 -1.03
C GLN A 121 -14.83 -28.14 -1.52
N MET A 122 -14.13 -28.50 -2.59
CA MET A 122 -14.17 -29.84 -3.16
C MET A 122 -13.26 -30.79 -2.37
N PRO A 123 -13.66 -32.06 -2.19
CA PRO A 123 -12.78 -33.07 -1.63
C PRO A 123 -11.57 -33.32 -2.55
N LEU A 124 -10.42 -33.60 -1.93
CA LEU A 124 -9.18 -33.88 -2.62
C LEU A 124 -9.34 -35.09 -3.54
N GLY A 125 -8.99 -34.95 -4.82
CA GLY A 125 -9.07 -36.02 -5.84
C GLY A 125 -10.40 -36.11 -6.59
N ALA A 126 -11.39 -35.28 -6.26
CA ALA A 126 -12.62 -35.19 -7.05
C ALA A 126 -12.45 -34.28 -8.27
N TRP A 127 -13.10 -34.62 -9.38
CA TRP A 127 -13.07 -33.84 -10.61
C TRP A 127 -14.09 -32.72 -10.54
N VAL A 128 -13.73 -31.51 -10.99
CA VAL A 128 -14.64 -30.35 -11.05
C VAL A 128 -15.95 -30.72 -11.78
N ARG A 129 -15.86 -31.56 -12.81
CA ARG A 129 -16.99 -32.05 -13.61
C ARG A 129 -18.08 -32.80 -12.82
N GLY A 130 -17.75 -33.45 -11.71
CA GLY A 130 -18.66 -34.37 -11.02
C GLY A 130 -19.12 -33.95 -9.63
N PHE A 131 -18.69 -32.77 -9.15
CA PHE A 131 -19.05 -32.30 -7.81
C PHE A 131 -20.23 -31.34 -7.88
N ASN A 132 -21.27 -31.58 -7.08
CA ASN A 132 -22.50 -30.79 -7.18
C ASN A 132 -22.24 -29.30 -6.87
N GLY A 133 -22.84 -28.41 -7.67
CA GLY A 133 -22.67 -26.97 -7.54
C GLY A 133 -21.33 -26.45 -8.09
N THR A 134 -20.76 -27.14 -9.08
CA THR A 134 -19.64 -26.67 -9.89
C THR A 134 -20.07 -26.28 -11.31
N TYR A 135 -19.30 -25.36 -11.88
CA TYR A 135 -19.39 -24.93 -13.27
C TYR A 135 -18.00 -24.88 -13.85
N ALA A 136 -17.73 -25.59 -14.95
CA ALA A 136 -16.40 -25.68 -15.53
C ALA A 136 -16.40 -25.80 -17.06
N TYR A 137 -15.32 -25.30 -17.65
CA TYR A 137 -14.95 -25.56 -19.04
C TYR A 137 -13.84 -26.62 -19.09
N GLY A 138 -14.07 -27.66 -19.89
CA GLY A 138 -13.02 -28.61 -20.24
C GLY A 138 -12.18 -28.12 -21.43
N SER A 139 -10.92 -28.54 -21.51
CA SER A 139 -10.00 -28.18 -22.60
C SER A 139 -10.50 -28.60 -24.00
N ILE A 140 -11.40 -29.58 -24.05
CA ILE A 140 -12.11 -30.01 -25.26
C ILE A 140 -13.33 -29.14 -25.62
N GLY A 141 -13.47 -27.94 -25.03
CA GLY A 141 -14.57 -27.00 -25.29
C GLY A 141 -15.94 -27.41 -24.71
N ARG A 142 -15.99 -28.47 -23.89
CA ARG A 142 -17.23 -28.90 -23.24
C ARG A 142 -17.48 -28.10 -21.97
N PHE A 143 -18.65 -27.49 -21.90
CA PHE A 143 -19.17 -26.89 -20.68
C PHE A 143 -19.79 -27.97 -19.77
N TRP A 144 -19.47 -27.93 -18.49
CA TRP A 144 -19.99 -28.79 -17.44
C TRP A 144 -20.68 -27.91 -16.39
N GLY A 145 -21.98 -28.07 -16.27
CA GLY A 145 -22.79 -27.40 -15.26
C GLY A 145 -23.87 -28.33 -14.74
N HIS A 146 -24.38 -28.03 -13.56
CA HIS A 146 -25.51 -28.74 -12.96
C HIS A 146 -26.79 -27.99 -13.31
N ALA A 147 -27.88 -28.70 -13.61
CA ALA A 147 -29.19 -28.10 -13.80
C ALA A 147 -29.64 -27.41 -12.49
N VAL A 148 -30.22 -26.21 -12.61
CA VAL A 148 -30.74 -25.42 -11.49
C VAL A 148 -32.19 -25.79 -11.23
#